data_AF-A0A924XQR4-F1
#
_entry.id   AF-A0A924XQR4-F1
#
_cell.length_a   1.000
_cell.length_b   1.000
_cell.length_c   1.000
_cell.angle_alpha   90.00
_cell.angle_beta   90.00
_cell.angle_gamma   90.00
#
_symmetry.space_group_name_H-M   'P 1'
#
loop_
_entity.id
_entity.type
_entity.pdbx_description
1 polymer ?
#
loop_
_entity_poly.entity_id
_entity_poly.type
_entity_poly.pdbx_seq_one_letter_code
_entity_poly.pdbx_strand_id
1 'polypeptide(L)' 'MPYTPPPHLAHHARIEKPAASGRAGMVVSQSRDAALAGVAVLDAGGNAIDAAVATALALAAVE' A
#
# COMPACT_ATOMS: atom_id res chain seq x y z
N MET A 1 48.59 17.13 -11.37
CA MET A 1 47.84 15.94 -11.82
C MET A 1 46.36 16.22 -11.60
N PRO A 2 45.50 16.09 -12.62
CA PRO A 2 44.06 16.27 -12.44
C PRO A 2 43.48 15.10 -11.62
N TYR A 3 42.59 15.41 -10.69
CA TYR A 3 41.85 14.41 -9.92
C TYR A 3 40.77 13.78 -10.80
N THR A 4 40.72 12.44 -10.84
CA THR A 4 39.63 11.67 -11.46
C THR A 4 38.80 11.02 -10.36
N PRO A 5 37.54 11.42 -10.17
CA PRO A 5 36.68 10.79 -9.18
C PRO A 5 36.34 9.34 -9.57
N PRO A 6 36.21 8.42 -8.60
CA PRO A 6 35.72 7.08 -8.86
C PRO A 6 34.27 7.10 -9.35
N PRO A 7 33.83 6.10 -10.13
CA PRO A 7 32.48 6.05 -10.66
C PRO A 7 31.44 5.98 -9.52
N HIS A 8 30.49 6.92 -9.51
CA HIS A 8 29.42 6.93 -8.52
C HIS A 8 28.29 5.96 -8.93
N LEU A 9 28.43 4.68 -8.55
CA LEU A 9 27.48 3.60 -8.87
C LEU A 9 26.05 3.87 -8.36
N ALA A 10 25.91 4.65 -7.28
CA ALA A 10 24.62 4.98 -6.68
C ALA A 10 23.71 5.83 -7.59
N HIS A 11 24.26 6.65 -8.50
CA HIS A 11 23.44 7.57 -9.32
C HIS A 11 22.72 6.87 -10.49
N HIS A 12 23.13 5.66 -10.86
CA HIS A 12 22.52 4.89 -11.96
C HIS A 12 21.56 3.80 -11.47
N ALA A 13 21.52 3.54 -10.17
CA ALA A 13 20.57 2.60 -9.59
C ALA A 13 19.19 3.26 -9.49
N ARG A 14 18.17 2.68 -10.13
CA ARG A 14 16.77 3.01 -9.84
C ARG A 14 16.39 2.35 -8.53
N ILE A 15 16.29 3.14 -7.47
CA ILE A 15 15.77 2.69 -6.18
C ILE A 15 14.30 3.09 -6.12
N GLU A 16 13.43 2.11 -6.25
CA GLU A 16 11.98 2.28 -6.14
C GLU A 16 11.44 1.44 -4.98
N LYS A 17 10.40 1.96 -4.32
CA LYS A 17 9.64 1.18 -3.35
C LYS A 17 8.69 0.27 -4.13
N PRO A 18 8.74 -1.07 -3.95
CA PRO A 18 7.82 -1.97 -4.62
C PRO A 18 6.37 -1.57 -4.36
N ALA A 19 5.57 -1.48 -5.42
CA ALA A 19 4.13 -1.27 -5.30
C ALA A 19 3.45 -2.51 -4.73
N ALA A 20 2.46 -2.31 -3.85
CA ALA A 20 1.57 -3.39 -3.45
C ALA A 20 0.72 -3.83 -4.65
N SER A 21 0.39 -5.12 -4.74
CA SER A 21 -0.46 -5.67 -5.80
C SER A 21 -1.41 -6.74 -5.25
N GLY A 22 -2.56 -6.90 -5.89
CA GLY A 22 -3.61 -7.87 -5.55
C GLY A 22 -4.43 -8.22 -6.78
N ARG A 23 -5.03 -9.42 -6.82
CA ARG A 23 -5.75 -9.92 -8.02
C ARG A 23 -7.26 -9.64 -7.98
N ALA A 24 -7.88 -9.68 -6.81
CA ALA A 24 -9.33 -9.59 -6.65
C ALA A 24 -9.81 -8.19 -6.20
N GLY A 25 -8.92 -7.42 -5.56
CA GLY A 25 -9.21 -6.10 -5.03
C GLY A 25 -8.09 -5.63 -4.10
N MET A 26 -8.16 -4.37 -3.66
CA MET A 26 -7.23 -3.79 -2.70
C MET A 26 -7.96 -2.77 -1.83
N VAL A 27 -7.65 -2.78 -0.54
CA VAL A 27 -8.08 -1.76 0.42
C VAL A 27 -6.84 -1.17 1.07
N VAL A 28 -6.78 0.15 1.17
CA VAL A 28 -5.67 0.88 1.79
C VAL A 28 -6.24 1.77 2.90
N SER A 29 -5.61 1.71 4.07
CA SER A 29 -5.95 2.54 5.22
C SER A 29 -4.68 2.84 6.03
N GLN A 30 -4.71 3.89 6.85
CA GLN A 30 -3.66 4.19 7.82
C GLN A 30 -3.57 3.13 8.93
N SER A 31 -4.67 2.43 9.21
CA SER A 31 -4.73 1.33 10.18
C SER A 31 -4.76 -0.02 9.46
N ARG A 32 -3.87 -0.93 9.87
CA ARG A 32 -3.82 -2.30 9.34
C ARG A 32 -5.14 -3.03 9.57
N ASP A 33 -5.72 -2.90 10.76
CA ASP A 33 -6.94 -3.62 11.13
C ASP A 33 -8.15 -3.09 10.37
N ALA A 34 -8.22 -1.78 10.16
CA ALA A 34 -9.26 -1.18 9.31
C ALA A 34 -9.15 -1.64 7.84
N ALA A 35 -7.94 -1.70 7.28
CA ALA A 35 -7.74 -2.19 5.92
C ALA A 35 -8.19 -3.67 5.79
N LEU A 36 -7.86 -4.50 6.77
CA LEU A 36 -8.28 -5.91 6.78
C LEU A 36 -9.79 -6.09 6.91
N ALA A 37 -10.48 -5.22 7.66
CA ALA A 37 -11.94 -5.24 7.72
C ALA A 37 -12.57 -4.98 6.34
N GLY A 38 -12.05 -4.01 5.58
CA GLY A 38 -12.49 -3.77 4.20
C GLY A 38 -12.18 -4.94 3.25
N VAL A 39 -10.99 -5.55 3.38
CA VAL A 39 -10.62 -6.75 2.60
C VAL A 39 -11.58 -7.90 2.89
N ALA A 40 -11.94 -8.13 4.16
CA ALA A 40 -12.88 -9.19 4.52
C ALA A 40 -14.27 -9.00 3.87
N VAL A 41 -14.71 -7.75 3.67
CA VAL A 41 -15.96 -7.46 2.95
C VAL A 41 -15.83 -7.71 1.44
N LEU A 42 -14.69 -7.38 0.82
CA LEU A 42 -14.42 -7.76 -0.57
C LEU A 42 -14.40 -9.29 -0.75
N ASP A 43 -13.73 -10.01 0.15
CA ASP A 43 -13.66 -11.48 0.13
C ASP A 43 -15.05 -12.12 0.34
N ALA A 44 -15.95 -11.45 1.06
CA ALA A 44 -17.34 -11.84 1.22
C ALA A 44 -18.22 -11.55 -0.02
N GLY A 45 -17.66 -10.97 -1.08
CA GLY A 45 -18.37 -10.62 -2.31
C GLY A 45 -19.00 -9.24 -2.32
N GLY A 46 -18.70 -8.39 -1.33
CA GLY A 46 -19.07 -6.97 -1.33
C GLY A 46 -18.34 -6.19 -2.42
N ASN A 47 -18.92 -5.06 -2.83
CA ASN A 47 -18.30 -4.17 -3.81
C ASN A 47 -17.33 -3.16 -3.14
N ALA A 48 -16.76 -2.27 -3.95
CA ALA A 48 -15.82 -1.25 -3.48
C ALA A 48 -16.43 -0.27 -2.44
N ILE A 49 -17.73 0.05 -2.57
CA ILE A 49 -18.45 0.92 -1.61
C ILE A 49 -18.62 0.18 -0.28
N ASP A 50 -19.04 -1.08 -0.31
CA ASP A 50 -19.22 -1.89 0.91
C ASP A 50 -17.90 -1.99 1.69
N ALA A 51 -16.80 -2.26 0.97
CA ALA A 51 -15.47 -2.33 1.55
C ALA A 51 -14.99 -0.98 2.11
N ALA A 52 -15.26 0.12 1.42
CA ALA A 52 -14.91 1.47 1.89
C ALA A 52 -15.68 1.84 3.17
N VAL A 53 -16.97 1.54 3.23
CA VAL A 53 -17.81 1.79 4.44
C VAL A 53 -17.33 0.95 5.61
N ALA A 54 -17.06 -0.34 5.41
CA ALA A 54 -16.51 -1.21 6.46
C ALA A 54 -15.14 -0.74 6.95
N THR A 55 -14.26 -0.31 6.03
CA THR A 55 -12.94 0.25 6.37
C THR A 55 -13.08 1.51 7.22
N ALA A 56 -13.97 2.44 6.84
CA ALA A 56 -14.18 3.69 7.56
C ALA A 56 -14.77 3.46 8.96
N LEU A 57 -15.75 2.56 9.09
CA LEU A 57 -16.33 2.16 10.37
C LEU A 57 -15.29 1.51 11.30
N ALA A 58 -14.47 0.60 10.77
CA ALA A 58 -13.39 -0.02 11.53
C ALA A 58 -12.33 1.00 11.92
N LEU A 59 -11.96 1.91 11.01
CA LEU A 59 -10.99 2.97 11.28
C LEU A 59 -11.41 3.84 12.46
N ALA A 60 -12.67 4.28 12.49
CA ALA A 60 -13.23 5.08 13.58
C ALA A 60 -13.24 4.36 14.95
N ALA A 61 -13.06 3.04 14.98
CA ALA A 61 -13.00 2.26 16.21
C ALA A 61 -11.56 2.03 16.71
N VAL A 62 -10.56 2.12 15.83
CA VAL A 62 -9.17 1.73 16.11
C VAL A 62 -8.17 2.89 16.07
N GLU A 63 -8.56 4.05 15.53
CA GLU A 63 -7.79 5.30 15.52
C GLU A 63 -8.61 6.45 16.10
#